data_AF-A0A7C5XKL9-F1
#
_entry.id   AF-A0A7C5XKL9-F1
#
_cell.length_a   1.000
_cell.length_b   1.000
_cell.length_c   1.000
_cell.angle_alpha   90.00
_cell.angle_beta   90.00
_cell.angle_gamma   90.00
#
_symmetry.space_group_name_H-M   'P 1'
#
loop_
_entity.id
_entity.type
_entity.pdbx_description
1 polymer ?
#
loop_
_entity_poly.entity_id
_entity_poly.type
_entity_poly.pdbx_seq_one_letter_code
_entity_poly.pdbx_strand_id
1 'polypeptide(L)'
;EKIYELIEVMKTAKFGVIFFGMGLTQGGAKYKNLEEVIKLIQELNEWSKWTLLPMRGHYNVTGSNHAMLWLTGYPYAVEFSRGFPKMVPGVTTTIDLLINGDVDAALIIASDPVAHFPQKAVENLMKVPKIVIDPFWSLTASTADILIPSGVTGIECNGTVYRLDDVPLKVKKLVEPPSGVLCDTDILSKLIEKIKKIKGLI
;
A
#
# COMPACT_ATOMS: atom_id res chain seq x y z
N GLU A 1 -34.19 18.77 -5.26
CA GLU A 1 -34.79 18.03 -6.39
C GLU A 1 -33.88 16.91 -6.87
N LYS A 2 -32.77 17.18 -7.56
CA LYS A 2 -31.82 16.16 -8.07
C LYS A 2 -31.36 15.08 -7.09
N ILE A 3 -31.15 15.44 -5.81
CA ILE A 3 -30.77 14.47 -4.77
C ILE A 3 -31.90 13.46 -4.52
N TYR A 4 -33.15 13.91 -4.50
CA TYR A 4 -34.30 13.02 -4.29
C TYR A 4 -34.52 12.10 -5.49
N GLU A 5 -34.35 12.62 -6.70
CA GLU A 5 -34.38 11.81 -7.93
C GLU A 5 -33.33 10.71 -7.91
N LEU A 6 -32.09 11.04 -7.51
CA LEU A 6 -31.01 10.07 -7.39
C LEU A 6 -31.36 8.98 -6.37
N ILE A 7 -31.88 9.35 -5.20
CA ILE A 7 -32.25 8.38 -4.16
C ILE A 7 -33.36 7.44 -4.64
N GLU A 8 -34.35 7.93 -5.38
CA GLU A 8 -35.40 7.05 -5.93
C GLU A 8 -34.85 6.07 -6.98
N VAL A 9 -33.91 6.51 -7.82
CA VAL A 9 -33.17 5.61 -8.73
C VAL A 9 -32.38 4.57 -7.93
N MET A 10 -31.74 4.97 -6.84
CA MET A 10 -30.94 4.06 -6.02
C MET A 10 -31.80 3.01 -5.30
N LYS A 11 -32.93 3.42 -4.72
CA LYS A 11 -33.86 2.52 -4.02
C LYS A 11 -34.49 1.49 -4.96
N THR A 12 -34.85 1.90 -6.18
CA THR A 12 -35.53 1.04 -7.17
C THR A 12 -34.59 0.13 -7.96
N ALA A 13 -33.28 0.27 -7.81
CA ALA A 13 -32.30 -0.62 -8.42
C ALA A 13 -32.51 -2.08 -7.96
N LYS A 14 -32.29 -3.06 -8.84
CA LYS A 14 -32.32 -4.49 -8.43
C LYS A 14 -31.03 -4.90 -7.71
N PHE A 15 -29.91 -4.36 -8.17
CA PHE A 15 -28.58 -4.55 -7.60
C PHE A 15 -27.74 -3.32 -7.93
N GLY A 16 -27.22 -2.66 -6.89
CA GLY A 16 -26.39 -1.46 -7.03
C GLY A 16 -24.96 -1.68 -6.54
N VAL A 17 -24.01 -1.02 -7.20
CA VAL A 17 -22.61 -1.00 -6.80
C VAL A 17 -22.13 0.45 -6.83
N ILE A 18 -21.55 0.91 -5.72
CA ILE A 18 -20.82 2.17 -5.69
C ILE A 18 -19.33 1.86 -5.81
N PHE A 19 -18.69 2.39 -6.85
CA PHE A 19 -17.24 2.40 -6.97
C PHE A 19 -16.72 3.74 -6.43
N PHE A 20 -15.70 3.70 -5.56
CA PHE A 20 -15.10 4.93 -5.03
C PHE A 20 -13.59 4.93 -5.18
N GLY A 21 -13.01 6.13 -5.36
CA GLY A 21 -11.57 6.31 -5.54
C GLY A 21 -11.02 7.49 -4.74
N MET A 22 -9.87 8.00 -5.17
CA MET A 22 -9.14 9.05 -4.45
C MET A 22 -9.92 10.35 -4.23
N GLY A 23 -10.91 10.66 -5.08
CA GLY A 23 -11.78 11.82 -4.88
C GLY A 23 -12.49 11.82 -3.51
N LEU A 24 -12.88 10.64 -3.01
CA LEU A 24 -13.47 10.51 -1.67
C LEU A 24 -12.41 10.35 -0.57
N THR A 25 -11.31 9.63 -0.83
CA THR A 25 -10.30 9.35 0.21
C THR A 25 -9.37 10.53 0.50
N GLN A 26 -9.16 11.42 -0.48
CA GLN A 26 -8.27 12.58 -0.38
C GLN A 26 -9.01 13.91 -0.34
N GLY A 27 -10.30 13.94 -0.68
CA GLY A 27 -11.13 15.15 -0.60
C GLY A 27 -11.55 15.48 0.83
N GLY A 28 -11.56 16.77 1.19
CA GLY A 28 -12.17 17.31 2.41
C GLY A 28 -11.95 16.47 3.67
N ALA A 29 -13.01 15.78 4.13
CA ALA A 29 -13.03 15.02 5.37
C ALA A 29 -12.39 13.61 5.31
N LYS A 30 -11.79 13.22 4.17
CA LYS A 30 -11.02 11.98 3.97
C LYS A 30 -11.80 10.73 4.40
N TYR A 31 -11.37 10.04 5.46
CA TYR A 31 -11.98 8.78 5.90
C TYR A 31 -13.45 8.96 6.32
N LYS A 32 -13.85 10.13 6.81
CA LYS A 32 -15.26 10.41 7.15
C LYS A 32 -16.18 10.40 5.94
N ASN A 33 -15.67 10.75 4.75
CA ASN A 33 -16.45 10.60 3.52
C ASN A 33 -16.79 9.12 3.27
N LEU A 34 -15.85 8.21 3.58
CA LEU A 34 -16.08 6.77 3.44
C LEU A 34 -17.07 6.26 4.47
N GLU A 35 -17.00 6.74 5.71
CA GLU A 35 -17.99 6.40 6.75
C GLU A 35 -19.41 6.71 6.29
N GLU A 36 -19.65 7.90 5.72
CA GLU A 36 -20.98 8.28 5.25
C GLU A 36 -21.43 7.48 4.01
N VAL A 37 -20.53 7.14 3.09
CA VAL A 37 -20.87 6.27 1.95
C VAL A 37 -21.18 4.85 2.42
N ILE A 38 -20.48 4.34 3.43
CA ILE A 38 -20.77 3.03 4.02
C ILE A 38 -22.15 3.04 4.68
N LYS A 39 -22.50 4.08 5.43
CA LYS A 39 -23.84 4.24 6.03
C LYS A 39 -24.94 4.31 4.98
N LEU A 40 -24.72 5.08 3.90
CA LEU A 40 -25.66 5.14 2.78
C LEU A 40 -25.90 3.76 2.17
N ILE A 41 -24.84 2.97 1.96
CA ILE A 41 -24.97 1.59 1.45
C ILE A 41 -25.75 0.72 2.43
N GLN A 42 -25.51 0.85 3.75
CA GLN A 42 -26.26 0.12 4.77
C GLN A 42 -27.75 0.46 4.71
N GLU A 43 -28.12 1.74 4.62
CA GLU A 43 -29.52 2.18 4.51
C GLU A 43 -30.20 1.74 3.20
N LEU A 44 -29.48 1.80 2.07
CA LEU A 44 -30.00 1.33 0.79
C LEU A 44 -30.31 -0.17 0.79
N ASN A 45 -29.58 -0.96 1.59
CA ASN A 45 -29.82 -2.40 1.71
C ASN A 45 -31.16 -2.77 2.37
N GLU A 46 -31.87 -1.80 2.98
CA GLU A 46 -33.26 -1.99 3.44
C GLU A 46 -34.28 -2.00 2.27
N TRP A 47 -33.89 -1.47 1.10
CA TRP A 47 -34.77 -1.32 -0.07
C TRP A 47 -34.37 -2.24 -1.23
N SER A 48 -33.06 -2.36 -1.50
CA SER A 48 -32.52 -3.19 -2.57
C SER A 48 -31.07 -3.59 -2.30
N LYS A 49 -30.53 -4.58 -3.02
CA LYS A 49 -29.17 -5.05 -2.76
C LYS A 49 -28.13 -4.02 -3.23
N TRP A 50 -27.34 -3.50 -2.29
CA TRP A 50 -26.24 -2.58 -2.59
C TRP A 50 -24.90 -3.06 -2.04
N THR A 51 -23.83 -2.80 -2.79
CA THR A 51 -22.44 -3.10 -2.40
C THR A 51 -21.52 -1.93 -2.69
N LEU A 52 -20.37 -1.90 -2.02
CA LEU A 52 -19.36 -0.87 -2.15
C LEU A 52 -18.06 -1.52 -2.58
N LEU A 53 -17.40 -0.96 -3.61
CA LEU A 53 -16.12 -1.46 -4.08
C LEU A 53 -15.07 -0.33 -4.14
N PRO A 54 -13.96 -0.44 -3.39
CA PRO A 54 -12.86 0.50 -3.49
C PRO A 54 -12.09 0.30 -4.81
N MET A 55 -11.86 1.38 -5.55
CA MET A 55 -10.96 1.41 -6.71
C MET A 55 -9.51 1.53 -6.23
N ARG A 56 -8.99 0.41 -5.72
CA ARG A 56 -7.62 0.26 -5.21
C ARG A 56 -6.61 0.55 -6.33
N GLY A 57 -5.51 1.25 -5.99
CA GLY A 57 -4.55 1.76 -6.97
C GLY A 57 -3.65 0.70 -7.59
N HIS A 58 -2.56 0.32 -6.91
CA HIS A 58 -1.62 -0.67 -7.43
C HIS A 58 -2.18 -2.08 -7.44
N TYR A 59 -1.71 -2.89 -8.39
CA TYR A 59 -2.18 -4.27 -8.64
C TYR A 59 -2.14 -5.20 -7.42
N ASN A 60 -1.31 -4.90 -6.39
CA ASN A 60 -1.20 -5.71 -5.18
C ASN A 60 -1.21 -4.90 -3.87
N VAL A 61 -1.76 -3.67 -3.88
CA VAL A 61 -1.91 -2.90 -2.63
C VAL A 61 -2.82 -3.63 -1.64
N THR A 62 -3.82 -4.34 -2.14
CA THR A 62 -4.71 -5.21 -1.36
C THR A 62 -3.93 -6.37 -0.72
N GLY A 63 -3.03 -7.02 -1.46
CA GLY A 63 -2.25 -8.14 -0.93
C GLY A 63 -1.24 -7.72 0.13
N SER A 64 -0.63 -6.54 -0.02
CA SER A 64 0.22 -5.96 1.03
C SER A 64 -0.56 -5.78 2.35
N ASN A 65 -1.80 -5.28 2.28
CA ASN A 65 -2.63 -5.16 3.48
C ASN A 65 -3.06 -6.52 4.03
N HIS A 66 -3.41 -7.51 3.20
CA HIS A 66 -3.73 -8.86 3.66
C HIS A 66 -2.54 -9.52 4.37
N ALA A 67 -1.34 -9.42 3.79
CA ALA A 67 -0.13 -9.98 4.38
C ALA A 67 0.16 -9.34 5.75
N MET A 68 0.09 -8.01 5.85
CA MET A 68 0.29 -7.29 7.11
C MET A 68 -0.79 -7.63 8.14
N LEU A 69 -2.07 -7.68 7.75
CA LEU A 69 -3.18 -8.07 8.63
C LEU A 69 -2.96 -9.47 9.21
N TRP A 70 -2.64 -10.44 8.35
CA TRP A 70 -2.45 -11.82 8.76
C TRP A 70 -1.26 -11.99 9.72
N LEU A 71 -0.17 -11.24 9.50
CA LEU A 71 1.04 -11.32 10.32
C LEU A 71 0.97 -10.52 11.62
N THR A 72 0.28 -9.38 11.62
CA THR A 72 0.41 -8.37 12.69
C THR A 72 -0.90 -7.98 13.34
N GLY A 73 -2.04 -8.34 12.75
CA GLY A 73 -3.36 -7.84 13.13
C GLY A 73 -3.69 -6.44 12.59
N TYR A 74 -2.76 -5.78 11.88
CA TYR A 74 -2.92 -4.43 11.36
C TYR A 74 -2.60 -4.35 9.86
N PRO A 75 -3.33 -3.55 9.06
CA PRO A 75 -3.19 -3.53 7.60
C PRO A 75 -2.00 -2.72 7.06
N TYR A 76 -1.56 -1.67 7.77
CA TYR A 76 -0.46 -0.79 7.36
C TYR A 76 0.02 0.05 8.54
N ALA A 77 1.06 0.88 8.34
CA ALA A 77 1.58 1.80 9.37
C ALA A 77 1.90 1.10 10.70
N VAL A 78 2.45 -0.10 10.62
CA VAL A 78 2.76 -0.95 11.78
C VAL A 78 4.17 -0.63 12.26
N GLU A 79 4.30 -0.24 13.53
CA GLU A 79 5.59 -0.11 14.20
C GLU A 79 5.90 -1.34 15.05
N PHE A 80 7.19 -1.66 15.19
CA PHE A 80 7.69 -2.77 16.00
C PHE A 80 8.68 -2.31 17.08
N SER A 81 8.80 -1.00 17.35
CA SER A 81 9.80 -0.41 18.24
C SER A 81 9.78 -0.98 19.65
N ARG A 82 8.60 -1.40 20.13
CA ARG A 82 8.36 -1.97 21.47
C ARG A 82 8.42 -3.49 21.53
N GLY A 83 8.82 -4.15 20.44
CA GLY A 83 8.89 -5.61 20.34
C GLY A 83 7.55 -6.31 20.04
N PHE A 84 6.47 -5.56 19.85
CA PHE A 84 5.17 -6.08 19.41
C PHE A 84 4.55 -5.11 18.39
N PRO A 85 3.69 -5.59 17.46
CA PRO A 85 3.09 -4.74 16.44
C PRO A 85 2.11 -3.74 17.05
N LYS A 86 2.18 -2.49 16.60
CA LYS A 86 1.19 -1.45 16.93
C LYS A 86 0.94 -0.55 15.74
N MET A 87 -0.30 -0.09 15.57
CA MET A 87 -0.69 0.87 14.54
C MET A 87 -1.42 2.05 15.18
N VAL A 88 -0.96 3.27 14.90
CA VAL A 88 -1.62 4.51 15.31
C VAL A 88 -1.63 5.47 14.10
N PRO A 89 -2.70 5.46 13.27
CA PRO A 89 -2.82 6.39 12.16
C PRO A 89 -2.71 7.84 12.63
N GLY A 90 -1.95 8.67 11.92
CA GLY A 90 -1.59 10.02 12.36
C GLY A 90 -0.31 10.11 13.17
N VAL A 91 0.30 8.97 13.55
CA VAL A 91 1.58 8.92 14.28
C VAL A 91 2.55 7.97 13.59
N THR A 92 2.13 6.73 13.32
CA THR A 92 3.00 5.67 12.78
C THR A 92 2.95 5.56 11.26
N THR A 93 2.29 6.50 10.56
CA THR A 93 2.25 6.48 9.09
C THR A 93 3.51 7.11 8.53
N THR A 94 3.92 6.66 7.34
CA THR A 94 5.12 7.16 6.66
C THR A 94 5.11 8.67 6.49
N ILE A 95 3.96 9.28 6.18
CA ILE A 95 3.85 10.72 5.99
C ILE A 95 4.05 11.47 7.32
N ASP A 96 3.44 10.99 8.40
CA ASP A 96 3.57 11.62 9.72
C ASP A 96 5.03 11.54 10.21
N LEU A 97 5.63 10.35 10.14
CA LEU A 97 7.03 10.12 10.52
C LEU A 97 8.01 11.00 9.73
N LEU A 98 7.83 11.08 8.41
CA LEU A 98 8.68 11.93 7.57
C LEU A 98 8.45 13.42 7.83
N ILE A 99 7.21 13.88 7.98
CA ILE A 99 6.93 15.30 8.25
C ILE A 99 7.52 15.76 9.59
N ASN A 100 7.51 14.88 10.60
CA ASN A 100 8.07 15.15 11.92
C ASN A 100 9.59 15.03 11.97
N GLY A 101 10.19 14.29 11.03
CA GLY A 101 11.63 14.02 11.04
C GLY A 101 12.01 12.91 12.03
N ASP A 102 11.10 12.00 12.32
CA ASP A 102 11.27 10.90 13.28
C ASP A 102 12.06 9.70 12.70
N VAL A 103 12.42 9.77 11.42
CA VAL A 103 13.10 8.71 10.67
C VAL A 103 14.58 9.05 10.51
N ASP A 104 15.45 8.07 10.73
CA ASP A 104 16.91 8.17 10.57
C ASP A 104 17.45 7.37 9.38
N ALA A 105 16.66 6.43 8.83
CA ALA A 105 16.97 5.68 7.61
C ALA A 105 15.68 5.19 6.92
N ALA A 106 15.73 4.99 5.60
CA ALA A 106 14.59 4.50 4.83
C ALA A 106 14.93 3.27 3.97
N LEU A 107 14.05 2.25 4.01
CA LEU A 107 14.04 1.15 3.04
C LEU A 107 12.77 1.28 2.20
N ILE A 108 12.94 1.51 0.91
CA ILE A 108 11.85 1.73 -0.05
C ILE A 108 11.83 0.56 -1.03
N ILE A 109 10.68 -0.09 -1.16
CA ILE A 109 10.51 -1.30 -1.98
C ILE A 109 9.36 -1.07 -2.94
N ALA A 110 9.63 -1.18 -4.25
CA ALA A 110 8.63 -1.11 -5.32
C ALA A 110 7.69 0.12 -5.21
N SER A 111 8.24 1.29 -4.87
CA SER A 111 7.48 2.52 -4.65
C SER A 111 8.34 3.75 -4.96
N ASP A 112 7.70 4.83 -5.41
CA ASP A 112 8.37 6.08 -5.79
C ASP A 112 7.90 7.28 -4.92
N PRO A 113 8.23 7.31 -3.62
CA PRO A 113 7.81 8.37 -2.71
C PRO A 113 8.32 9.77 -3.09
N VAL A 114 9.50 9.91 -3.69
CA VAL A 114 10.02 11.23 -4.10
C VAL A 114 9.12 11.90 -5.13
N ALA A 115 8.53 11.12 -6.05
CA ALA A 115 7.60 11.66 -7.04
C ALA A 115 6.19 11.93 -6.48
N HIS A 116 5.76 11.20 -5.44
CA HIS A 116 4.34 11.13 -5.05
C HIS A 116 4.03 11.67 -3.65
N PHE A 117 5.03 11.93 -2.81
CA PHE A 117 4.81 12.45 -1.46
C PHE A 117 4.75 13.98 -1.42
N PRO A 118 4.11 14.56 -0.39
CA PRO A 118 4.14 16.00 -0.17
C PRO A 118 5.57 16.51 0.01
N GLN A 119 5.83 17.72 -0.48
CA GLN A 119 7.17 18.34 -0.49
C GLN A 119 7.90 18.22 0.86
N LYS A 120 7.25 18.56 1.98
CA LYS A 120 7.87 18.50 3.31
C LYS A 120 8.34 17.09 3.69
N ALA A 121 7.59 16.05 3.30
CA ALA A 121 7.99 14.67 3.55
C ALA A 121 9.19 14.29 2.69
N VAL A 122 9.22 14.72 1.42
CA VAL A 122 10.35 14.52 0.51
C VAL A 122 11.60 15.23 1.02
N GLU A 123 11.50 16.48 1.49
CA GLU A 123 12.63 17.24 2.05
C GLU A 123 13.31 16.51 3.22
N ASN A 124 12.54 15.86 4.10
CA ASN A 124 13.09 15.09 5.19
C ASN A 124 13.60 13.71 4.73
N LEU A 125 12.92 13.06 3.79
CA LEU A 125 13.41 11.83 3.15
C LEU A 125 14.75 12.05 2.41
N MET A 126 15.01 13.27 1.93
CA MET A 126 16.27 13.62 1.27
C MET A 126 17.46 13.72 2.24
N LYS A 127 17.22 13.85 3.55
CA LYS A 127 18.28 14.03 4.56
C LYS A 127 18.77 12.72 5.17
N VAL A 128 18.05 11.63 4.99
CA VAL A 128 18.35 10.33 5.61
C VAL A 128 18.95 9.37 4.58
N PRO A 129 19.83 8.45 5.02
CA PRO A 129 20.28 7.34 4.17
C PRO A 129 19.09 6.50 3.73
N LYS A 130 19.01 6.19 2.44
CA LYS A 130 17.92 5.39 1.86
C LYS A 130 18.42 4.30 0.93
N ILE A 131 17.82 3.12 1.11
CA ILE A 131 18.01 1.96 0.25
C ILE A 131 16.74 1.79 -0.58
N VAL A 132 16.89 1.64 -1.89
CA VAL A 132 15.78 1.43 -2.82
C VAL A 132 15.92 0.04 -3.45
N ILE A 133 14.85 -0.75 -3.39
CA ILE A 133 14.69 -2.02 -4.10
C ILE A 133 13.61 -1.82 -5.15
N ASP A 134 14.00 -1.74 -6.42
CA ASP A 134 13.06 -1.47 -7.51
C ASP A 134 13.59 -2.05 -8.84
N PRO A 135 12.72 -2.61 -9.70
CA PRO A 135 13.10 -3.00 -11.06
C PRO A 135 13.36 -1.82 -12.01
N PHE A 136 12.82 -0.63 -11.73
CA PHE A 136 12.84 0.50 -12.65
C PHE A 136 13.55 1.73 -12.08
N TRP A 137 14.11 2.54 -12.97
CA TRP A 137 14.70 3.82 -12.61
C TRP A 137 13.60 4.86 -12.38
N SER A 138 13.42 5.27 -11.12
CA SER A 138 12.43 6.27 -10.67
C SER A 138 13.10 7.51 -10.07
N LEU A 139 12.32 8.56 -9.74
CA LEU A 139 12.86 9.73 -9.02
C LEU A 139 13.40 9.35 -7.64
N THR A 140 12.77 8.36 -7.00
CA THR A 140 13.28 7.83 -5.75
C THR A 140 14.59 7.07 -5.96
N ALA A 141 14.67 6.22 -6.99
CA ALA A 141 15.89 5.47 -7.30
C ALA A 141 17.08 6.40 -7.61
N SER A 142 16.86 7.53 -8.30
CA SER A 142 17.92 8.49 -8.63
C SER A 142 18.49 9.24 -7.42
N THR A 143 17.81 9.19 -6.27
CA THR A 143 18.24 9.81 -5.01
C THR A 143 18.66 8.80 -3.95
N ALA A 144 18.76 7.52 -4.32
CA ALA A 144 19.11 6.43 -3.41
C ALA A 144 20.62 6.42 -3.09
N ASP A 145 20.97 6.14 -1.84
CA ASP A 145 22.36 5.86 -1.45
C ASP A 145 22.78 4.46 -1.90
N ILE A 146 21.83 3.51 -1.87
CA ILE A 146 22.00 2.15 -2.39
C ILE A 146 20.77 1.79 -3.21
N LEU A 147 20.98 1.43 -4.48
CA LEU A 147 19.97 0.85 -5.34
C LEU A 147 20.24 -0.64 -5.52
N ILE A 148 19.25 -1.47 -5.22
CA ILE A 148 19.29 -2.91 -5.45
C ILE A 148 18.23 -3.24 -6.51
N PRO A 149 18.64 -3.59 -7.75
CA PRO A 149 17.67 -3.96 -8.78
C PRO A 149 16.97 -5.26 -8.40
N SER A 150 15.64 -5.30 -8.51
CA SER A 150 14.84 -6.50 -8.30
C SER A 150 14.12 -6.95 -9.56
N GLY A 151 13.75 -8.23 -9.60
CA GLY A 151 12.99 -8.79 -10.70
C GLY A 151 11.51 -8.39 -10.66
N VAL A 152 10.90 -8.19 -11.82
CA VAL A 152 9.50 -7.77 -11.93
C VAL A 152 8.55 -8.92 -11.57
N THR A 153 7.80 -8.78 -10.48
CA THR A 153 6.77 -9.74 -10.07
C THR A 153 5.66 -9.84 -11.13
N GLY A 154 5.39 -11.06 -11.58
CA GLY A 154 4.44 -11.38 -12.65
C GLY A 154 5.05 -11.41 -14.06
N ILE A 155 6.34 -11.12 -14.21
CA ILE A 155 7.08 -11.25 -15.48
C ILE A 155 8.34 -12.10 -15.26
N GLU A 156 9.20 -11.69 -14.33
CA GLU A 156 10.50 -12.35 -14.04
C GLU A 156 10.44 -13.15 -12.73
N CYS A 157 9.54 -12.76 -11.83
CA CYS A 157 9.31 -13.41 -10.54
C CYS A 157 7.86 -13.90 -10.46
N ASN A 158 7.65 -15.04 -9.78
CA ASN A 158 6.30 -15.52 -9.47
C ASN A 158 5.80 -14.90 -8.15
N GLY A 159 4.51 -15.05 -7.86
CA GLY A 159 3.97 -14.57 -6.60
C GLY A 159 2.46 -14.69 -6.52
N THR A 160 1.90 -14.12 -5.45
CA THR A 160 0.46 -13.99 -5.27
C THR A 160 0.11 -12.51 -5.17
N VAL A 161 -0.89 -12.11 -5.95
CA VAL A 161 -1.42 -10.75 -5.96
C VAL A 161 -2.90 -10.78 -5.63
N TYR A 162 -3.40 -9.74 -4.99
CA TYR A 162 -4.82 -9.62 -4.70
C TYR A 162 -5.42 -8.52 -5.54
N ARG A 163 -6.46 -8.86 -6.29
CA ARG A 163 -7.24 -7.90 -7.05
C ARG A 163 -8.00 -6.96 -6.09
N LEU A 164 -8.56 -5.88 -6.63
CA LEU A 164 -9.29 -4.87 -5.87
C LEU A 164 -10.48 -5.41 -5.05
N ASP A 165 -11.01 -6.59 -5.41
CA ASP A 165 -12.13 -7.29 -4.77
C ASP A 165 -11.67 -8.47 -3.89
N ASP A 166 -10.43 -8.41 -3.39
CA ASP A 166 -9.82 -9.41 -2.48
C ASP A 166 -9.62 -10.81 -3.08
N VAL A 167 -9.82 -10.99 -4.39
CA VAL A 167 -9.56 -12.27 -5.06
C VAL A 167 -8.05 -12.49 -5.21
N PRO A 168 -7.48 -13.57 -4.63
CA PRO A 168 -6.08 -13.90 -4.80
C PRO A 168 -5.83 -14.53 -6.18
N LEU A 169 -4.82 -14.02 -6.88
CA LEU A 169 -4.38 -14.46 -8.19
C LEU A 169 -2.91 -14.85 -8.12
N LYS A 170 -2.58 -16.06 -8.61
CA LYS A 170 -1.20 -16.49 -8.73
C LYS A 170 -0.60 -15.94 -10.02
N VAL A 171 0.36 -15.02 -9.89
CA VAL A 171 1.13 -14.53 -11.04
C VAL A 171 2.29 -15.47 -11.32
N LYS A 172 2.55 -15.70 -12.60
CA LYS A 172 3.56 -16.65 -13.07
C LYS A 172 4.78 -15.90 -13.58
N LYS A 173 5.93 -16.55 -13.41
CA LYS A 173 7.15 -16.18 -14.12
C LYS A 173 6.98 -16.53 -15.59
N LEU A 174 7.26 -15.58 -16.46
CA LEU A 174 7.20 -15.69 -17.92
C LEU A 174 8.59 -15.80 -18.54
N VAL A 175 9.56 -15.07 -17.99
CA VAL A 175 10.97 -15.04 -18.42
C VAL A 175 11.90 -15.10 -17.22
N GLU A 176 13.17 -15.42 -17.46
CA GLU A 176 14.21 -15.32 -16.42
C GLU A 176 14.54 -13.84 -16.13
N PRO A 177 14.79 -13.46 -14.86
CA PRO A 177 15.33 -12.15 -14.56
C PRO A 177 16.71 -11.96 -15.21
N PRO A 178 17.15 -10.71 -15.45
CA PRO A 178 18.50 -10.42 -15.92
C PRO A 178 19.56 -11.07 -15.01
N SER A 179 20.72 -11.40 -15.58
CA SER A 179 21.81 -12.05 -14.83
C SER A 179 22.20 -11.21 -13.60
N GLY A 180 22.18 -11.83 -12.42
CA GLY A 180 22.49 -11.18 -11.14
C GLY A 180 21.32 -10.46 -10.47
N VAL A 181 20.16 -10.33 -11.13
CA VAL A 181 18.94 -9.76 -10.54
C VAL A 181 18.16 -10.85 -9.81
N LEU A 182 17.72 -10.54 -8.59
CA LEU A 182 16.98 -11.45 -7.72
C LEU A 182 15.54 -10.98 -7.53
N CYS A 183 14.64 -11.88 -7.13
CA CYS A 183 13.30 -11.51 -6.71
C CYS A 183 13.33 -10.80 -5.35
N ASP A 184 12.34 -9.93 -5.08
CA ASP A 184 12.28 -9.14 -3.84
C ASP A 184 12.41 -10.00 -2.58
N THR A 185 11.78 -11.18 -2.57
CA THR A 185 11.82 -12.14 -1.45
C THR A 185 13.22 -12.67 -1.17
N ASP A 186 14.02 -12.91 -2.21
CA ASP A 186 15.39 -13.42 -2.08
C ASP A 186 16.33 -12.32 -1.59
N ILE A 187 16.15 -11.10 -2.09
CA ILE A 187 16.87 -9.91 -1.63
C ILE A 187 16.60 -9.70 -0.13
N LEU A 188 15.33 -9.67 0.27
CA LEU A 188 14.93 -9.49 1.66
C LEU A 188 15.43 -10.63 2.57
N SER A 189 15.40 -11.87 2.10
CA SER A 189 15.91 -13.01 2.86
C SER A 189 17.42 -12.88 3.15
N LYS A 190 18.20 -12.47 2.14
CA LYS A 190 19.64 -12.21 2.30
C LYS A 190 19.91 -11.04 3.25
N LEU A 191 19.13 -9.97 3.17
CA LEU A 191 19.23 -8.83 4.08
C LEU A 191 18.94 -9.25 5.54
N ILE A 192 17.86 -10.01 5.76
CA ILE A 192 17.49 -10.53 7.09
C ILE A 192 18.61 -11.41 7.66
N GLU A 193 19.20 -12.29 6.87
CA GLU A 193 20.31 -13.14 7.32
C GLU A 193 21.52 -12.30 7.77
N LYS A 194 21.88 -11.26 7.01
CA LYS A 194 22.97 -10.34 7.37
C LYS A 194 22.66 -9.57 8.65
N ILE A 195 21.42 -9.07 8.80
CA ILE A 195 20.99 -8.37 10.01
C ILE A 195 21.05 -9.30 11.23
N LYS A 196 20.63 -10.57 11.10
CA LYS A 196 20.71 -11.55 12.19
C LYS A 196 22.15 -11.80 12.64
N LYS A 197 23.10 -11.93 11.70
CA LYS A 197 24.53 -12.06 11.99
C LYS A 197 25.09 -10.83 12.71
N ILE A 198 24.76 -9.62 12.25
CA ILE A 198 25.18 -8.37 12.89
C ILE A 198 24.62 -8.26 14.32
N LYS A 199 23.40 -8.74 14.55
CA LYS A 199 22.75 -8.77 15.87
C LYS A 199 23.16 -9.96 16.76
N GLY A 200 24.02 -10.86 16.29
CA GLY A 200 24.43 -12.06 17.03
C GLY A 200 23.29 -13.06 17.29
N LEU A 201 22.26 -13.07 16.45
CA LEU A 201 21.13 -14.01 16.55
C LEU A 201 21.41 -15.36 15.89
N ILE A 202 22.42 -15.40 15.00
CA ILE A 202 22.99 -16.59 14.34
C ILE A 202 24.48 -16.37 14.09
#